data_AF-W4RTN4-F1
#
_entry.id   AF-W4RTN4-F1
#
_cell.length_a   1.000
_cell.length_b   1.000
_cell.length_c   1.000
_cell.angle_alpha   90.00
_cell.angle_beta   90.00
_cell.angle_gamma   90.00
#
_symmetry.space_group_name_H-M   'P 1'
#
loop_
_entity.id
_entity.type
_entity.pdbx_description
1 polymer ?
#
loop_
_entity_poly.entity_id
_entity_poly.type
_entity_poly.pdbx_seq_one_letter_code
_entity_poly.pdbx_strand_id
1 'polypeptide(L)'
;MKVFDAHIHFDKYTERDQNQIIKTLAEEKVEGMITVSMNLLSSKENLRLADHHPNIYPAFGYHPEQPLPTDNEVGELLNWIESNKEKMVAVGEVGLPYYLRNKAKGSRFPYRGYVEVLEQFIVLAKKLDKPIILHAIYDDASAVCDLLEKHNLRKAHFHWFKGDKKQWREWWRTSILYHSLQISYTKSKPERLQNFIHYI
;
A
#
# COMPACT_ATOMS: atom_id res chain seq x y z
N MET A 1 -16.00 -0.91 18.96
CA MET A 1 -15.71 -0.62 17.55
C MET A 1 -14.19 -0.68 17.40
N LYS A 2 -13.67 -1.52 16.50
CA LYS A 2 -12.21 -1.76 16.36
C LYS A 2 -11.60 -0.75 15.39
N VAL A 3 -10.54 -0.05 15.79
CA VAL A 3 -9.84 0.95 14.94
C VAL A 3 -8.53 0.34 14.45
N PHE A 4 -8.19 0.53 13.18
CA PHE A 4 -6.89 0.16 12.61
C PHE A 4 -6.28 1.36 11.88
N ASP A 5 -4.97 1.54 11.98
CA ASP A 5 -4.24 2.32 10.98
C ASP A 5 -4.15 1.48 9.71
N ALA A 6 -4.71 1.97 8.62
CA ALA A 6 -4.80 1.22 7.38
C ALA A 6 -3.55 1.33 6.51
N HIS A 7 -2.59 2.22 6.85
CA HIS A 7 -1.39 2.40 6.03
C HIS A 7 -0.27 3.17 6.72
N ILE A 8 0.87 2.50 6.95
CA ILE A 8 2.10 3.13 7.44
C ILE A 8 3.36 2.43 6.91
N HIS A 9 4.38 3.19 6.53
CA HIS A 9 5.72 2.66 6.27
C HIS A 9 6.51 2.50 7.58
N PHE A 10 6.07 1.57 8.43
CA PHE A 10 6.59 1.42 9.79
C PHE A 10 8.09 1.05 9.84
N ASP A 11 8.58 0.32 8.84
CA ASP A 11 9.99 -0.05 8.66
C ASP A 11 10.92 1.16 8.44
N LYS A 12 10.37 2.35 8.14
CA LYS A 12 11.16 3.59 7.93
C LYS A 12 11.39 4.39 9.20
N TYR A 13 10.74 4.04 10.29
CA TYR A 13 10.91 4.72 11.57
C TYR A 13 12.11 4.16 12.32
N THR A 14 12.74 5.00 13.15
CA THR A 14 13.77 4.53 14.08
C THR A 14 13.15 3.61 15.12
N GLU A 15 13.92 2.71 15.72
CA GLU A 15 13.42 1.82 16.79
C GLU A 15 12.77 2.61 17.94
N ARG A 16 13.32 3.79 18.28
CA ARG A 16 12.74 4.69 19.27
C ARG A 16 11.34 5.15 18.86
N ASP A 17 11.18 5.59 17.61
CA ASP A 17 9.90 6.07 17.10
C ASP A 17 8.89 4.93 16.94
N GLN A 18 9.36 3.74 16.52
CA GLN A 18 8.55 2.53 16.44
C GLN A 18 7.95 2.16 17.80
N ASN A 19 8.78 2.14 18.86
CA ASN A 19 8.32 1.89 20.22
C ASN A 19 7.30 2.93 20.69
N GLN A 20 7.50 4.20 20.33
CA GLN A 20 6.56 5.26 20.67
C GLN A 20 5.22 5.09 19.94
N ILE A 21 5.24 4.77 18.65
CA ILE A 21 4.02 4.51 17.85
C ILE A 21 3.24 3.35 18.45
N ILE A 22 3.91 2.22 18.74
CA ILE A 22 3.29 1.03 19.34
C ILE A 22 2.61 1.39 20.67
N LYS A 23 3.29 2.17 21.51
CA LYS A 23 2.72 2.64 22.78
C LYS A 23 1.45 3.48 22.55
N THR A 24 1.51 4.39 21.57
CA THR A 24 0.37 5.26 21.24
C THR A 24 -0.81 4.48 20.67
N LEU A 25 -0.60 3.42 19.89
CA LEU A 25 -1.70 2.54 19.44
C LEU A 25 -2.51 2.01 20.63
N ALA A 26 -1.82 1.56 21.70
CA ALA A 26 -2.47 1.07 22.90
C ALA A 26 -3.21 2.17 23.68
N GLU A 27 -2.59 3.35 23.83
CA GLU A 27 -3.18 4.52 24.52
C GLU A 27 -4.46 5.01 23.82
N GLU A 28 -4.46 5.02 22.49
CA GLU A 28 -5.58 5.50 21.65
C GLU A 28 -6.60 4.40 21.30
N LYS A 29 -6.43 3.18 21.84
CA LYS A 29 -7.30 2.01 21.56
C LYS A 29 -7.39 1.65 20.07
N VAL A 30 -6.29 1.83 19.34
CA VAL A 30 -6.10 1.33 17.98
C VAL A 30 -5.65 -0.13 18.09
N GLU A 31 -6.40 -1.05 17.48
CA GLU A 31 -6.14 -2.49 17.60
C GLU A 31 -4.91 -2.95 16.82
N GLY A 32 -4.58 -2.26 15.73
CA GLY A 32 -3.39 -2.58 14.96
C GLY A 32 -3.15 -1.65 13.79
N MET A 33 -2.10 -1.93 13.05
CA MET A 33 -1.71 -1.16 11.86
C MET A 33 -1.32 -2.07 10.70
N ILE A 34 -1.74 -1.69 9.50
CA ILE A 34 -1.26 -2.30 8.26
C ILE A 34 0.03 -1.61 7.85
N THR A 35 1.12 -2.37 7.81
CA THR A 35 2.43 -1.83 7.42
C THR A 35 2.73 -2.16 5.97
N VAL A 36 3.13 -1.17 5.18
CA VAL A 36 3.36 -1.34 3.74
C VAL A 36 4.85 -1.30 3.41
N SER A 37 5.23 -2.14 2.45
CA SER A 37 6.64 -2.32 2.09
C SER A 37 7.04 -1.52 0.86
N MET A 38 8.28 -1.05 0.86
CA MET A 38 8.88 -0.38 -0.30
C MET A 38 9.45 -1.37 -1.31
N ASN A 39 10.06 -2.47 -0.87
CA ASN A 39 10.79 -3.43 -1.71
C ASN A 39 11.05 -4.71 -0.91
N LEU A 40 11.88 -5.63 -1.43
CA LEU A 40 12.20 -6.89 -0.73
C LEU A 40 12.82 -6.70 0.65
N LEU A 41 13.76 -5.76 0.82
CA LEU A 41 14.39 -5.49 2.12
C LEU A 41 13.35 -4.95 3.12
N SER A 42 12.54 -4.00 2.69
CA SER A 42 11.43 -3.46 3.48
C SER A 42 10.38 -4.52 3.81
N SER A 43 10.10 -5.46 2.89
CA SER A 43 9.17 -6.58 3.13
C SER A 43 9.69 -7.54 4.19
N LYS A 44 10.98 -7.88 4.16
CA LYS A 44 11.63 -8.70 5.19
C LYS A 44 11.61 -8.02 6.56
N GLU A 45 11.81 -6.70 6.60
CA GLU A 45 11.77 -5.95 7.84
C GLU A 45 10.35 -5.83 8.40
N ASN A 46 9.36 -5.54 7.57
CA ASN A 46 7.95 -5.55 7.99
C ASN A 46 7.51 -6.94 8.49
N LEU A 47 8.00 -8.02 7.88
CA LEU A 47 7.77 -9.36 8.40
C LEU A 47 8.40 -9.57 9.78
N ARG A 48 9.65 -9.15 9.95
CA ARG A 48 10.34 -9.22 11.25
C ARG A 48 9.57 -8.44 12.32
N LEU A 49 9.11 -7.23 12.01
CA LEU A 49 8.32 -6.39 12.92
C LEU A 49 6.99 -7.05 13.27
N ALA A 50 6.30 -7.65 12.30
CA ALA A 50 5.06 -8.41 12.54
C ALA A 50 5.25 -9.63 13.44
N ASP A 51 6.36 -10.36 13.28
CA ASP A 51 6.68 -11.52 14.12
C ASP A 51 6.92 -11.11 15.60
N HIS A 52 7.29 -9.84 15.89
CA HIS A 52 7.52 -9.33 17.25
C HIS A 52 6.30 -8.61 17.86
N HIS A 53 5.35 -8.18 17.03
CA HIS A 53 4.23 -7.35 17.46
C HIS A 53 2.91 -7.87 16.84
N PRO A 54 2.02 -8.50 17.63
CA PRO A 54 0.81 -9.16 17.12
C PRO A 54 -0.23 -8.19 16.51
N ASN A 55 -0.06 -6.89 16.75
CA ASN A 55 -0.87 -5.78 16.27
C ASN A 55 -0.31 -5.14 14.98
N ILE A 56 0.71 -5.75 14.36
CA ILE A 56 1.26 -5.35 13.06
C ILE A 56 0.82 -6.36 11.99
N TYR A 57 0.25 -5.84 10.91
CA TYR A 57 -0.31 -6.62 9.81
C TYR A 57 0.39 -6.25 8.51
N PRO A 58 1.41 -6.99 8.08
CA PRO A 58 2.28 -6.53 7.01
C PRO A 58 1.64 -6.77 5.63
N ALA A 59 1.94 -5.84 4.74
CA ALA A 59 1.74 -5.93 3.31
C ALA A 59 3.08 -5.87 2.59
N PHE A 60 3.25 -6.70 1.57
CA PHE A 60 4.50 -6.84 0.84
C PHE A 60 4.34 -6.42 -0.62
N GLY A 61 5.30 -5.64 -1.13
CA GLY A 61 5.18 -5.02 -2.45
C GLY A 61 6.42 -4.24 -2.84
N TYR A 62 6.32 -3.60 -4.00
CA TYR A 62 7.30 -2.68 -4.55
C TYR A 62 6.67 -1.32 -4.78
N HIS A 63 7.02 -0.36 -3.92
CA HIS A 63 6.48 1.00 -4.01
C HIS A 63 6.93 1.67 -5.32
N PRO A 64 6.05 2.37 -6.04
CA PRO A 64 6.40 2.85 -7.39
C PRO A 64 7.30 4.08 -7.41
N GLU A 65 7.34 4.90 -6.35
CA GLU A 65 8.18 6.12 -6.30
C GLU A 65 9.67 5.83 -5.97
N GLN A 66 10.23 4.80 -6.59
CA GLN A 66 11.67 4.48 -6.58
C GLN A 66 12.09 4.02 -8.00
N PRO A 67 13.39 3.84 -8.30
CA PRO A 67 13.85 3.40 -9.62
C PRO A 67 13.11 2.14 -10.12
N LEU A 68 12.97 2.00 -11.44
CA LEU A 68 12.35 0.79 -11.99
C LEU A 68 13.22 -0.43 -11.64
N PRO A 69 12.67 -1.48 -11.02
CA PRO A 69 13.43 -2.68 -10.69
C PRO A 69 13.76 -3.48 -11.95
N THR A 70 14.84 -4.25 -11.88
CA THR A 70 15.17 -5.26 -12.88
C THR A 70 14.22 -6.46 -12.79
N ASP A 71 14.10 -7.22 -13.88
CA ASP A 71 13.27 -8.44 -13.90
C ASP A 71 13.68 -9.44 -12.81
N ASN A 72 14.97 -9.54 -12.50
CA ASN A 72 15.47 -10.42 -11.44
C ASN A 72 15.00 -9.94 -10.05
N GLU A 73 15.09 -8.65 -9.76
CA GLU A 73 14.62 -8.08 -8.48
C GLU A 73 13.11 -8.27 -8.30
N VAL A 74 12.33 -8.09 -9.37
CA VAL A 74 10.88 -8.34 -9.35
C VAL A 74 10.60 -9.82 -9.12
N GLY A 75 11.26 -10.72 -9.87
CA GLY A 75 11.10 -12.16 -9.72
C GLY A 75 11.44 -12.66 -8.32
N GLU A 76 12.55 -12.20 -7.75
CA GLU A 76 12.95 -12.52 -6.38
C GLU A 76 11.89 -12.07 -5.36
N LEU A 77 11.37 -10.84 -5.51
CA LEU A 77 10.34 -10.31 -4.63
C LEU A 77 9.02 -11.10 -4.74
N LEU A 78 8.53 -11.37 -5.95
CA LEU A 78 7.29 -12.13 -6.16
C LEU A 78 7.39 -13.55 -5.57
N ASN A 79 8.51 -14.24 -5.81
CA ASN A 79 8.75 -15.57 -5.24
C ASN A 79 8.81 -15.56 -3.70
N TRP A 80 9.44 -14.52 -3.14
CA TRP A 80 9.52 -14.35 -1.69
C TRP A 80 8.14 -14.06 -1.08
N ILE A 81 7.33 -13.21 -1.72
CA ILE A 81 5.95 -12.91 -1.29
C ILE A 81 5.12 -14.19 -1.31
N GLU A 82 5.16 -14.97 -2.39
CA GLU A 82 4.41 -16.22 -2.49
C GLU A 82 4.79 -17.22 -1.38
N SER A 83 6.08 -17.30 -1.05
CA SER A 83 6.60 -18.15 0.03
C SER A 83 6.17 -17.69 1.43
N ASN A 84 5.77 -16.42 1.59
CA ASN A 84 5.39 -15.82 2.87
C ASN A 84 3.92 -15.36 2.92
N LYS A 85 3.09 -15.81 1.97
CA LYS A 85 1.69 -15.35 1.78
C LYS A 85 0.78 -15.49 3.00
N GLU A 86 1.06 -16.46 3.88
CA GLU A 86 0.27 -16.70 5.10
C GLU A 86 0.59 -15.68 6.21
N LYS A 87 1.73 -15.00 6.12
CA LYS A 87 2.21 -14.02 7.11
C LYS A 87 1.85 -12.58 6.75
N MET A 88 1.08 -12.36 5.69
CA MET A 88 0.70 -11.04 5.19
C MET A 88 -0.80 -10.90 4.98
N VAL A 89 -1.28 -9.67 5.08
CA VAL A 89 -2.71 -9.34 4.88
C VAL A 89 -3.03 -8.86 3.47
N ALA A 90 -2.07 -8.25 2.77
CA ALA A 90 -2.31 -7.67 1.43
C ALA A 90 -1.02 -7.57 0.60
N VAL A 91 -1.15 -7.55 -0.72
CA VAL A 91 -0.04 -7.19 -1.63
C VAL A 91 0.05 -5.67 -1.69
N GLY A 92 1.18 -5.09 -1.32
CA GLY A 92 1.37 -3.65 -1.36
C GLY A 92 2.49 -3.14 -0.44
N GLU A 93 2.91 -1.90 -0.58
CA GLU A 93 2.36 -0.92 -1.50
C GLU A 93 2.91 -1.12 -2.92
N VAL A 94 2.04 -1.01 -3.92
CA VAL A 94 2.37 -1.11 -5.35
C VAL A 94 1.58 -0.05 -6.12
N GLY A 95 2.01 0.35 -7.31
CA GLY A 95 1.27 1.36 -8.04
C GLY A 95 2.02 1.97 -9.21
N LEU A 96 1.77 3.25 -9.47
CA LEU A 96 2.38 4.01 -10.57
C LEU A 96 3.16 5.25 -10.07
N PRO A 97 4.26 5.62 -10.74
CA PRO A 97 5.27 6.54 -10.21
C PRO A 97 4.98 8.01 -10.55
N TYR A 98 3.86 8.55 -10.09
CA TYR A 98 3.41 9.91 -10.43
C TYR A 98 4.47 10.99 -10.16
N TYR A 99 5.08 11.01 -8.97
CA TYR A 99 6.03 12.05 -8.58
C TYR A 99 7.36 11.92 -9.31
N LEU A 100 7.89 10.70 -9.48
CA LEU A 100 9.08 10.46 -10.28
C LEU A 100 8.87 10.86 -11.75
N ARG A 101 7.71 10.50 -12.34
CA ARG A 101 7.36 10.89 -13.71
C ARG A 101 7.31 12.41 -13.86
N ASN A 102 6.72 13.13 -12.89
CA ASN A 102 6.66 14.59 -12.91
C ASN A 102 8.03 15.26 -12.74
N LYS A 103 8.93 14.68 -11.96
CA LYS A 103 10.31 15.18 -11.81
C LYS A 103 11.14 15.02 -13.09
N ALA A 104 10.82 14.02 -13.92
CA ALA A 104 11.56 13.73 -15.15
C ALA A 104 11.36 14.78 -16.28
N LYS A 105 10.41 15.72 -16.15
CA LYS A 105 10.21 16.95 -16.96
C LYS A 105 10.61 16.84 -18.45
N GLY A 106 10.03 15.87 -19.18
CA GLY A 106 10.21 15.74 -20.63
C GLY A 106 11.36 14.83 -21.10
N SER A 107 12.11 14.22 -20.18
CA SER A 107 13.00 13.10 -20.52
C SER A 107 12.20 11.80 -20.76
N ARG A 108 12.79 10.85 -21.48
CA ARG A 108 12.18 9.54 -21.74
C ARG A 108 12.03 8.78 -20.42
N PHE A 109 10.84 8.83 -19.82
CA PHE A 109 10.52 8.12 -18.59
C PHE A 109 10.01 6.70 -18.93
N PRO A 110 10.54 5.63 -18.31
CA PRO A 110 10.19 4.25 -18.65
C PRO A 110 8.84 3.81 -18.06
N TYR A 111 7.78 4.59 -18.28
CA TYR A 111 6.45 4.39 -17.69
C TYR A 111 5.89 2.98 -17.91
N ARG A 112 6.08 2.45 -19.12
CA ARG A 112 5.61 1.10 -19.49
C ARG A 112 6.18 0.01 -18.56
N GLY A 113 7.44 0.13 -18.14
CA GLY A 113 8.03 -0.83 -17.21
C GLY A 113 7.33 -0.83 -15.85
N TYR A 114 6.92 0.34 -15.35
CA TYR A 114 6.16 0.42 -14.09
C TYR A 114 4.77 -0.19 -14.22
N VAL A 115 4.11 -0.01 -15.36
CA VAL A 115 2.82 -0.66 -15.66
C VAL A 115 2.98 -2.18 -15.68
N GLU A 116 4.02 -2.71 -16.31
CA GLU A 116 4.32 -4.15 -16.36
C GLU A 116 4.64 -4.71 -14.97
N VAL A 117 5.36 -3.98 -14.12
CA VAL A 117 5.62 -4.36 -12.71
C VAL A 117 4.31 -4.37 -11.90
N LEU A 118 3.49 -3.32 -11.99
CA LEU A 118 2.20 -3.26 -11.31
C LEU A 118 1.28 -4.43 -11.73
N GLU A 119 1.22 -4.72 -13.02
CA GLU A 119 0.41 -5.81 -13.55
C GLU A 119 0.81 -7.17 -12.95
N GLN A 120 2.11 -7.43 -12.76
CA GLN A 120 2.60 -8.63 -12.09
C GLN A 120 2.11 -8.73 -10.65
N PHE A 121 2.10 -7.62 -9.89
CA PHE A 121 1.56 -7.60 -8.53
C PHE A 121 0.03 -7.76 -8.47
N ILE A 122 -0.71 -7.22 -9.45
CA ILE A 122 -2.16 -7.44 -9.57
C ILE A 122 -2.46 -8.92 -9.80
N VAL A 123 -1.73 -9.56 -10.72
CA VAL A 123 -1.86 -11.00 -10.99
C VAL A 123 -1.50 -11.82 -9.76
N LEU A 124 -0.44 -11.46 -9.03
CA LEU A 124 -0.07 -12.13 -7.78
C LEU A 124 -1.15 -11.97 -6.71
N ALA A 125 -1.66 -10.76 -6.46
CA ALA A 125 -2.71 -10.52 -5.48
C ALA A 125 -3.96 -11.36 -5.75
N LYS A 126 -4.37 -11.43 -7.02
CA LYS A 126 -5.46 -12.31 -7.47
C LYS A 126 -5.16 -13.79 -7.23
N LYS A 127 -3.96 -14.26 -7.61
CA LYS A 127 -3.52 -15.65 -7.40
C LYS A 127 -3.56 -16.05 -5.93
N LEU A 128 -3.21 -15.13 -5.03
CA LEU A 128 -3.18 -15.34 -3.59
C LEU A 128 -4.53 -15.10 -2.90
N ASP A 129 -5.56 -14.66 -3.63
CA ASP A 129 -6.84 -14.17 -3.09
C ASP A 129 -6.70 -13.08 -2.00
N LYS A 130 -5.63 -12.28 -2.09
CA LYS A 130 -5.32 -11.19 -1.16
C LYS A 130 -5.77 -9.83 -1.72
N PRO A 131 -6.19 -8.88 -0.86
CA PRO A 131 -6.34 -7.50 -1.26
C PRO A 131 -5.02 -6.89 -1.79
N ILE A 132 -5.15 -5.85 -2.60
CA ILE A 132 -4.02 -5.04 -3.08
C ILE A 132 -4.08 -3.61 -2.53
N ILE A 133 -2.95 -3.09 -2.04
CA ILE A 133 -2.81 -1.70 -1.54
C ILE A 133 -2.06 -0.88 -2.59
N LEU A 134 -2.70 0.18 -3.06
CA LEU A 134 -2.35 0.91 -4.26
C LEU A 134 -1.90 2.34 -3.99
N HIS A 135 -0.73 2.68 -4.52
CA HIS A 135 -0.26 4.03 -4.77
C HIS A 135 -0.65 4.47 -6.19
N ALA A 136 -1.85 5.03 -6.32
CA ALA A 136 -2.35 5.56 -7.58
C ALA A 136 -3.03 6.90 -7.34
N ILE A 137 -2.33 7.97 -7.67
CA ILE A 137 -2.76 9.35 -7.39
C ILE A 137 -3.02 10.10 -8.69
N TYR A 138 -3.97 11.05 -8.65
CA TYR A 138 -4.37 11.85 -9.81
C TYR A 138 -4.68 10.99 -11.05
N ASP A 139 -4.02 11.28 -12.17
CA ASP A 139 -4.25 10.64 -13.47
C ASP A 139 -3.88 9.14 -13.49
N ASP A 140 -3.04 8.68 -12.56
CA ASP A 140 -2.67 7.26 -12.48
C ASP A 140 -3.82 6.37 -12.01
N ALA A 141 -4.80 6.93 -11.28
CA ALA A 141 -5.93 6.17 -10.78
C ALA A 141 -6.71 5.48 -11.90
N SER A 142 -6.98 6.18 -13.02
CA SER A 142 -7.72 5.59 -14.16
C SER A 142 -6.96 4.42 -14.78
N ALA A 143 -5.63 4.55 -14.96
CA ALA A 143 -4.83 3.49 -15.55
C ALA A 143 -4.76 2.25 -14.64
N VAL A 144 -4.66 2.45 -13.32
CA VAL A 144 -4.71 1.34 -12.35
C VAL A 144 -6.08 0.68 -12.34
N CYS A 145 -7.15 1.46 -12.39
CA CYS A 145 -8.51 0.98 -12.53
C CYS A 145 -8.68 0.04 -13.74
N ASP A 146 -8.25 0.47 -14.94
CA ASP A 146 -8.33 -0.35 -16.15
C ASP A 146 -7.57 -1.69 -16.00
N LEU A 147 -6.42 -1.68 -15.33
CA LEU A 147 -5.65 -2.90 -15.05
C LEU A 147 -6.36 -3.84 -14.07
N LEU A 148 -6.96 -3.29 -13.01
CA LEU A 148 -7.74 -4.06 -12.05
C LEU A 148 -8.96 -4.72 -12.71
N GLU A 149 -9.66 -3.99 -13.59
CA GLU A 149 -10.78 -4.50 -14.39
C GLU A 149 -10.34 -5.59 -15.36
N LYS A 150 -9.26 -5.35 -16.12
CA LYS A 150 -8.64 -6.33 -17.03
C LYS A 150 -8.37 -7.67 -16.32
N HIS A 151 -7.93 -7.62 -15.08
CA HIS A 151 -7.64 -8.81 -14.27
C HIS A 151 -8.78 -9.27 -13.36
N ASN A 152 -9.93 -8.59 -13.35
CA ASN A 152 -11.06 -8.87 -12.47
C ASN A 152 -10.66 -8.96 -10.98
N LEU A 153 -9.80 -8.04 -10.52
CA LEU A 153 -9.42 -7.91 -9.11
C LEU A 153 -10.22 -6.77 -8.45
N ARG A 154 -11.06 -7.10 -7.47
CA ARG A 154 -11.97 -6.13 -6.82
C ARG A 154 -11.59 -5.75 -5.39
N LYS A 155 -10.71 -6.53 -4.74
CA LYS A 155 -10.23 -6.28 -3.37
C LYS A 155 -9.07 -5.28 -3.43
N ALA A 156 -9.38 -3.98 -3.51
CA ALA A 156 -8.37 -2.94 -3.70
C ALA A 156 -8.53 -1.78 -2.70
N HIS A 157 -7.42 -1.39 -2.08
CA HIS A 157 -7.33 -0.23 -1.19
C HIS A 157 -6.46 0.85 -1.85
N PHE A 158 -7.02 2.04 -2.07
CA PHE A 158 -6.27 3.21 -2.53
C PHE A 158 -5.91 4.04 -1.29
N HIS A 159 -4.63 4.05 -0.91
CA HIS A 159 -4.16 4.69 0.32
C HIS A 159 -4.30 6.22 0.30
N TRP A 160 -4.04 6.86 -0.84
CA TRP A 160 -4.02 8.32 -0.95
C TRP A 160 -4.75 8.84 -2.20
N PHE A 161 -6.01 8.46 -2.36
CA PHE A 161 -6.77 8.78 -3.57
C PHE A 161 -6.95 10.30 -3.76
N LYS A 162 -6.51 10.80 -4.92
CA LYS A 162 -6.68 12.20 -5.37
C LYS A 162 -7.21 12.27 -6.82
N GLY A 163 -8.16 11.41 -7.18
CA GLY A 163 -8.78 11.39 -8.51
C GLY A 163 -10.05 12.26 -8.63
N ASP A 164 -10.57 12.40 -9.86
CA ASP A 164 -11.81 13.15 -10.13
C ASP A 164 -13.06 12.44 -9.54
N LYS A 165 -14.00 13.24 -8.99
CA LYS A 165 -15.25 12.79 -8.35
C LYS A 165 -16.17 12.01 -9.28
N LYS A 166 -16.05 12.16 -10.60
CA LYS A 166 -16.86 11.43 -11.58
C LYS A 166 -16.41 9.97 -11.70
N GLN A 167 -15.10 9.75 -11.90
CA GLN A 167 -14.49 8.41 -11.95
C GLN A 167 -14.68 7.65 -10.64
N TRP A 168 -14.60 8.36 -9.50
CA TRP A 168 -14.88 7.82 -8.17
C TRP A 168 -16.25 7.11 -8.06
N ARG A 169 -17.30 7.69 -8.64
CA ARG A 169 -18.68 7.16 -8.52
C ARG A 169 -18.91 5.87 -9.30
N GLU A 170 -18.08 5.61 -10.31
CA GLU A 170 -18.17 4.42 -11.15
C GLU A 170 -17.48 3.24 -10.47
N TRP A 171 -16.29 3.47 -9.90
CA TRP A 171 -15.53 2.48 -9.13
C TRP A 171 -16.11 2.15 -7.76
N TRP A 172 -16.68 3.15 -7.08
CA TRP A 172 -17.35 2.95 -5.79
C TRP A 172 -18.49 1.92 -5.86
N ARG A 173 -19.11 1.75 -7.04
CA ARG A 173 -20.20 0.78 -7.22
C ARG A 173 -19.73 -0.66 -7.39
N THR A 174 -18.45 -0.89 -7.70
CA THR A 174 -17.94 -2.19 -8.16
C THR A 174 -16.87 -2.80 -7.26
N SER A 175 -16.31 -2.03 -6.32
CA SER A 175 -15.15 -2.45 -5.50
C SER A 175 -15.34 -2.15 -4.01
N ILE A 176 -14.79 -3.02 -3.13
CA ILE A 176 -14.70 -2.74 -1.69
C ILE A 176 -13.49 -1.82 -1.50
N LEU A 177 -13.73 -0.51 -1.54
CA LEU A 177 -12.72 0.53 -1.40
C LEU A 177 -12.59 0.93 0.07
N TYR A 178 -11.39 0.74 0.62
CA TYR A 178 -11.00 1.28 1.91
C TYR A 178 -10.36 2.64 1.67
N HIS A 179 -10.59 3.60 2.56
CA HIS A 179 -9.89 4.89 2.58
C HIS A 179 -9.20 5.03 3.92
N SER A 180 -7.90 5.32 3.90
CA SER A 180 -7.14 5.70 5.09
C SER A 180 -7.01 7.22 5.10
N LEU A 181 -7.59 7.89 6.10
CA LEU A 181 -7.14 9.22 6.48
C LEU A 181 -5.81 9.04 7.22
N GLN A 182 -4.72 9.52 6.64
CA GLN A 182 -3.41 9.50 7.28
C GLN A 182 -3.46 10.39 8.53
N ILE A 183 -3.17 9.82 9.70
CA ILE A 183 -2.87 10.61 10.90
C ILE A 183 -1.44 11.13 10.73
N SER A 184 -1.30 12.34 10.18
CA SER A 184 -0.01 13.04 10.22
C SER A 184 0.26 13.51 11.65
N TYR A 185 1.15 12.83 12.38
CA TYR A 185 1.73 13.36 13.61
C TYR A 185 2.69 14.51 13.27
N THR A 186 2.13 15.70 13.07
CA THR A 186 2.93 16.93 13.17
C THR A 186 2.99 17.34 14.64
N LYS A 187 4.12 17.92 15.07
CA LYS A 187 4.37 18.36 16.48
C LYS A 187 3.36 19.39 17.03
N SER A 188 2.31 19.73 16.30
CA SER A 188 1.32 20.73 16.66
C SER A 188 -0.10 20.20 16.46
N LYS A 189 -0.65 19.64 17.54
CA LYS A 189 -2.06 19.30 17.81
C LYS A 189 -2.72 18.19 16.95
N PRO A 190 -3.37 17.19 17.58
CA PRO A 190 -4.22 16.24 16.88
C PRO A 190 -5.54 16.91 16.50
N GLU A 191 -5.77 17.16 15.20
CA GLU A 191 -7.09 17.51 14.70
C GLU A 191 -7.97 16.27 14.52
N ARG A 192 -9.25 16.43 14.84
CA ARG A 192 -10.22 15.38 15.14
C ARG A 192 -10.48 14.44 13.95
N LEU A 193 -10.36 13.15 14.24
CA LEU A 193 -10.75 12.01 13.41
C LEU A 193 -12.28 11.84 13.38
N GLN A 194 -12.89 11.97 12.20
CA GLN A 194 -14.20 11.36 11.90
C GLN A 194 -14.18 10.82 10.46
N ASN A 195 -13.92 9.52 10.31
CA ASN A 195 -14.82 8.54 9.66
C ASN A 195 -14.08 7.21 9.41
N PHE A 196 -14.86 6.14 9.47
CA PHE A 196 -14.45 4.78 9.86
C PHE A 196 -14.28 3.78 8.70
N ILE A 197 -13.58 2.70 9.02
CA ILE A 197 -13.24 1.46 8.28
C ILE A 197 -14.47 0.57 7.99
N HIS A 198 -14.39 -0.31 6.97
CA HIS A 198 -15.13 -1.59 6.96
C HIS A 198 -14.40 -2.72 6.20
N TYR A 199 -14.12 -3.84 6.89
CA TYR A 199 -13.63 -5.19 6.48
C TYR A 199 -12.10 -5.48 6.51
N ILE A 200 -11.60 -6.04 7.62
CA ILE A 200 -10.54 -7.07 7.55
C ILE A 200 -11.19 -8.36 8.02
#